data_AF-A0A843REQ8-F1
#
_entry.id   AF-A0A843REQ8-F1
#
_cell.length_a   1.000
_cell.length_b   1.000
_cell.length_c   1.000
_cell.angle_alpha   90.00
_cell.angle_beta   90.00
_cell.angle_gamma   90.00
#
_symmetry.space_group_name_H-M   'P 1'
#
loop_
_entity.id
_entity.type
_entity.pdbx_description
1 polymer ?
#
loop_
_entity_poly.entity_id
_entity_poly.type
_entity_poly.pdbx_seq_one_letter_code
_entity_poly.pdbx_strand_id
1 'polypeptide(L)'
;MARRCDFTGKGVQSGNNVSHANNKSRRRFLPNLQDVSLMSDALGTTVQMRLSTRAIRSVEKRGGIDAFLLSTPAAKLGTKAREMRRRIKKAAEKQQAATA
;
A
#
# COMPACT_ATOMS: atom_id res chain seq x y z
N MET A 1 13.24 -11.15 -5.13
CA MET A 1 12.06 -10.26 -5.02
C MET A 1 11.94 -9.68 -3.62
N ALA A 2 11.82 -8.35 -3.50
CA ALA A 2 11.60 -7.70 -2.20
C ALA A 2 10.16 -7.96 -1.73
N ARG A 3 9.97 -8.72 -0.64
CA ARG A 3 8.65 -8.97 -0.01
C ARG A 3 8.19 -7.72 0.75
N ARG A 4 7.87 -6.66 0.01
CA ARG A 4 7.37 -5.38 0.53
C ARG A 4 6.00 -5.05 -0.05
N CYS A 5 5.15 -4.42 0.74
CA CYS A 5 3.85 -3.91 0.30
C CYS A 5 4.01 -2.58 -0.47
N ASP A 6 3.42 -2.49 -1.65
CA ASP A 6 3.54 -1.32 -2.54
C ASP A 6 2.88 -0.04 -1.96
N PHE A 7 1.80 -0.18 -1.16
CA PHE A 7 1.15 0.96 -0.49
C PHE A 7 1.83 1.39 0.80
N THR A 8 2.03 0.44 1.72
CA THR A 8 2.41 0.76 3.11
C THR A 8 3.90 0.60 3.38
N GLY A 9 4.68 0.09 2.42
CA GLY A 9 6.11 -0.16 2.58
C GLY A 9 6.45 -1.28 3.57
N LYS A 10 5.45 -1.96 4.15
CA LYS A 10 5.65 -3.05 5.11
C LYS A 10 6.52 -4.14 4.53
N GLY A 11 7.66 -4.37 5.18
CA GLY A 11 8.63 -5.39 4.79
C GLY A 11 8.64 -6.59 5.73
N VAL A 12 9.62 -7.45 5.50
CA VAL A 12 9.93 -8.58 6.39
C VAL A 12 10.51 -8.08 7.70
N GLN A 13 10.10 -8.69 8.80
CA GLN A 13 10.68 -8.44 10.11
C GLN A 13 11.52 -9.64 10.52
N SER A 14 12.70 -9.43 11.08
CA SER A 14 13.51 -10.49 11.68
C SER A 14 13.23 -10.57 13.18
N GLY A 15 13.20 -11.79 13.71
CA GLY A 15 13.19 -12.01 15.17
C GLY A 15 13.66 -13.41 15.50
N ASN A 16 13.30 -13.86 16.71
CA ASN A 16 13.66 -15.18 17.22
C ASN A 16 12.41 -15.98 17.55
N ASN A 17 12.45 -17.29 17.34
CA ASN A 17 11.58 -18.22 18.05
C ASN A 17 12.23 -18.50 19.41
N VAL A 18 11.47 -18.36 20.49
CA VAL A 18 11.96 -18.53 21.87
C VAL A 18 11.24 -19.73 22.45
N SER A 19 11.97 -20.76 22.84
CA SER A 19 11.37 -21.92 23.52
C SER A 19 11.10 -21.63 25.00
N HIS A 20 10.38 -22.52 25.69
CA HIS A 20 10.22 -22.46 27.15
C HIS A 20 11.55 -22.41 27.91
N ALA A 21 12.60 -23.04 27.37
CA ALA A 21 13.96 -23.00 27.92
C ALA A 21 14.75 -21.76 27.47
N ASN A 22 14.11 -20.75 26.86
CA ASN A 22 14.74 -19.55 26.30
C ASN A 22 15.78 -19.79 25.19
N ASN A 23 15.74 -20.95 24.51
CA ASN A 23 16.59 -21.19 23.35
C ASN A 23 16.08 -20.36 22.18
N LYS A 24 16.93 -19.46 21.66
CA LYS A 24 16.60 -18.49 20.61
C LYS A 24 17.07 -18.99 19.25
N SER A 25 16.14 -19.27 18.33
CA SER A 25 16.45 -19.58 16.93
C SER A 25 15.97 -18.46 15.99
N ARG A 26 16.77 -18.08 14.99
CA ARG A 26 16.46 -16.96 14.09
C ARG A 26 15.26 -17.31 13.20
N ARG A 27 14.26 -16.44 13.14
CA ARG A 27 13.09 -16.55 12.26
C ARG A 27 12.81 -15.25 11.51
N ARG A 28 12.21 -15.37 10.33
CA ARG A 28 11.68 -14.24 9.55
C ARG A 28 10.14 -14.22 9.65
N PHE A 29 9.58 -13.05 9.93
CA PHE A 29 8.15 -12.77 9.86
C PHE A 29 7.82 -12.11 8.53
N LEU A 30 6.97 -12.77 7.77
CA LEU A 30 6.62 -12.38 6.42
C LEU A 30 5.25 -11.68 6.45
N PRO A 31 5.10 -10.51 5.82
CA PRO A 31 3.77 -9.94 5.62
C PRO A 31 2.97 -10.84 4.67
N ASN A 32 1.68 -11.02 4.95
CA ASN A 32 0.75 -11.65 4.01
C ASN A 32 0.50 -10.69 2.83
N LEU A 33 1.17 -10.96 1.70
CA LEU A 33 1.12 -10.18 0.48
C LEU A 33 0.24 -10.90 -0.54
N GLN A 34 -0.74 -10.20 -1.09
CA GLN A 34 -1.66 -10.67 -2.10
C GLN A 34 -1.58 -9.77 -3.35
N ASP A 35 -1.67 -10.38 -4.52
CA ASP A 35 -1.80 -9.67 -5.79
C ASP A 35 -3.26 -9.28 -5.96
N VAL A 36 -3.55 -7.96 -5.98
CA VAL A 36 -4.92 -7.45 -6.05
C VAL A 36 -5.02 -6.37 -7.11
N SER A 37 -6.12 -6.43 -7.86
CA SER A 37 -6.56 -5.41 -8.80
C SER A 37 -7.52 -4.47 -8.10
N LEU A 38 -7.20 -3.18 -8.04
CA LEU A 38 -8.09 -2.17 -7.49
C LEU A 38 -8.35 -1.09 -8.56
N MET A 39 -9.59 -0.63 -8.65
CA MET A 39 -9.98 0.42 -9.59
C MET A 39 -9.70 1.81 -8.99
N SER A 40 -9.16 2.73 -9.79
CA SER A 40 -9.00 4.14 -9.45
C SER A 40 -10.02 4.95 -10.24
N ASP A 41 -10.86 5.71 -9.54
CA ASP A 41 -11.94 6.50 -10.13
C ASP A 41 -11.40 7.76 -10.78
N ALA A 42 -10.38 8.40 -10.19
CA ALA A 42 -9.75 9.60 -10.73
C ALA A 42 -8.96 9.35 -12.04
N LEU A 43 -8.51 8.11 -12.27
CA LEU A 43 -7.74 7.71 -13.45
C LEU A 43 -8.54 6.80 -14.40
N GLY A 44 -9.72 6.33 -14.00
CA GLY A 44 -10.52 5.35 -14.76
C GLY A 44 -9.77 4.05 -15.09
N THR A 45 -8.73 3.70 -14.32
CA THR A 45 -7.80 2.61 -14.64
C THR A 45 -7.72 1.61 -13.49
N THR A 46 -7.73 0.32 -13.84
CA THR A 46 -7.47 -0.78 -12.90
C THR A 46 -5.98 -0.94 -12.68
N VAL A 47 -5.53 -0.83 -11.43
CA VAL A 47 -4.12 -0.97 -11.06
C VAL A 47 -3.90 -2.26 -10.30
N GLN A 48 -3.02 -3.11 -10.85
CA GLN A 48 -2.57 -4.34 -10.20
C GLN A 48 -1.35 -4.07 -9.33
N MET A 49 -1.38 -4.51 -8.07
CA MET A 49 -0.27 -4.33 -7.15
C MET A 49 -0.23 -5.35 -6.02
N ARG A 50 0.96 -5.54 -5.43
CA ARG A 50 1.16 -6.42 -4.27
C ARG A 50 0.89 -5.69 -2.98
N LEU A 51 -0.23 -6.04 -2.36
CA LEU A 51 -0.70 -5.39 -1.15
C LEU A 51 -0.68 -6.34 0.03
N SER A 52 -0.47 -5.77 1.22
CA SER A 52 -0.68 -6.53 2.44
C SER A 52 -2.17 -6.55 2.78
N THR A 53 -2.65 -7.62 3.41
CA THR A 53 -4.07 -7.72 3.82
C THR A 53 -4.53 -6.56 4.69
N ARG A 54 -3.66 -6.02 5.56
CA ARG A 54 -3.95 -4.81 6.33
C ARG A 54 -4.06 -3.55 5.46
N ALA A 55 -3.31 -3.48 4.35
CA ALA A 55 -3.44 -2.38 3.41
C ALA A 55 -4.77 -2.46 2.67
N ILE A 56 -5.18 -3.65 2.19
CA ILE A 56 -6.48 -3.89 1.54
C ILE A 56 -7.62 -3.41 2.43
N ARG A 57 -7.66 -3.88 3.68
CA ARG A 57 -8.66 -3.44 4.68
C ARG A 57 -8.67 -1.92 4.90
N SER A 58 -7.50 -1.27 4.83
CA SER A 58 -7.40 0.18 5.03
C SER A 58 -7.91 0.97 3.82
N VAL A 59 -7.74 0.43 2.61
CA VAL A 59 -8.26 1.01 1.37
C VAL A 59 -9.79 0.92 1.37
N GLU A 60 -10.34 -0.25 1.71
CA GLU A 60 -11.80 -0.44 1.82
C GLU A 60 -12.41 0.47 2.88
N LYS A 61 -11.78 0.57 4.07
CA LYS A 61 -12.25 1.47 5.14
C LYS A 61 -12.33 2.93 4.70
N ARG A 62 -11.51 3.36 3.73
CA ARG A 62 -11.50 4.74 3.23
C ARG A 62 -12.33 4.92 1.97
N GLY A 63 -13.01 3.87 1.49
CA GLY A 63 -13.88 3.94 0.33
C GLY A 63 -13.16 4.03 -1.01
N GLY A 64 -11.93 3.53 -1.11
CA GLY A 64 -11.21 3.45 -2.40
C GLY A 64 -9.74 3.80 -2.33
N ILE A 65 -9.03 3.53 -3.44
CA ILE A 65 -7.59 3.83 -3.56
C ILE A 65 -7.33 5.33 -3.45
N ASP A 66 -8.13 6.12 -4.15
CA ASP A 66 -7.87 7.55 -4.34
C ASP A 66 -8.04 8.30 -3.02
N ALA A 67 -9.14 8.01 -2.30
CA ALA A 67 -9.35 8.50 -0.94
C ALA A 67 -8.22 8.09 0.01
N PHE A 68 -7.72 6.85 -0.07
CA PHE A 68 -6.60 6.39 0.74
C PHE A 68 -5.29 7.11 0.41
N LEU A 69 -4.99 7.33 -0.87
CA LEU A 69 -3.77 8.00 -1.32
C LEU A 69 -3.76 9.50 -1.02
N LEU A 70 -4.92 10.17 -1.07
CA LEU A 70 -5.05 11.58 -0.74
C LEU A 70 -4.94 11.83 0.76
N SER A 71 -5.59 10.98 1.57
CA SER A 71 -5.62 11.11 3.04
C SER A 71 -4.31 10.69 3.74
N THR A 72 -3.53 9.78 3.17
CA THR A 72 -2.29 9.31 3.82
C THR A 72 -1.11 10.25 3.53
N PRO A 73 -0.25 10.59 4.52
CA PRO A 73 0.98 11.35 4.27
C PRO A 73 2.01 10.54 3.48
N ALA A 74 2.75 11.21 2.58
CA ALA A 74 3.69 10.59 1.63
C ALA A 74 4.81 9.78 2.29
N ALA A 75 5.19 10.11 3.53
CA ALA A 75 6.20 9.39 4.30
C ALA A 75 5.81 7.93 4.59
N LYS A 76 4.51 7.62 4.68
CA LYS A 76 4.00 6.27 4.94
C LYS A 76 3.73 5.46 3.67
N LEU A 77 3.97 6.07 2.49
CA LEU A 77 3.70 5.46 1.18
C LEU A 77 4.97 4.81 0.59
N GLY A 78 4.78 3.62 0.00
CA GLY A 78 5.77 3.00 -0.87
C GLY A 78 6.05 3.83 -2.13
N THR A 79 7.08 3.44 -2.88
CA THR A 79 7.53 4.17 -4.08
C THR A 79 6.43 4.29 -5.13
N LYS A 80 5.82 3.16 -5.52
CA LYS A 80 4.68 3.13 -6.46
C LYS A 80 3.49 3.95 -5.98
N ALA A 81 3.18 3.89 -4.69
CA ALA A 81 2.06 4.64 -4.13
C ALA A 81 2.30 6.15 -4.17
N ARG A 82 3.54 6.61 -3.97
CA ARG A 82 3.90 8.03 -4.11
C ARG A 82 3.76 8.51 -5.55
N GLU A 83 4.17 7.71 -6.52
CA GLU A 83 3.98 8.00 -7.95
C GLU A 83 2.50 8.08 -8.31
N MET A 84 1.70 7.11 -7.86
CA MET A 84 0.25 7.10 -8.06
C MET A 84 -0.41 8.33 -7.46
N ARG A 85 -0.04 8.72 -6.24
CA ARG A 85 -0.56 9.95 -5.63
C ARG A 85 -0.26 11.19 -6.47
N ARG A 86 0.94 11.29 -7.04
CA ARG A 86 1.30 12.42 -7.93
C ARG A 86 0.45 12.41 -9.20
N ARG A 87 0.19 11.24 -9.79
CA ARG A 87 -0.69 11.10 -10.96
C ARG A 87 -2.13 11.50 -10.65
N ILE A 88 -2.67 11.06 -9.52
CA ILE A 88 -4.04 11.39 -9.08
C ILE A 88 -4.16 12.89 -8.81
N LYS A 89 -3.19 13.52 -8.15
CA LYS A 89 -3.21 14.98 -7.94
C LYS A 89 -3.26 15.74 -9.26
N LYS A 90 -2.39 15.39 -10.22
CA LYS A 90 -2.41 16.01 -11.56
C LYS A 90 -3.72 15.78 -12.30
N ALA A 91 -4.28 14.57 -12.21
CA ALA A 91 -5.56 14.25 -12.83
C ALA A 91 -6.72 15.03 -12.20
N ALA A 92 -6.73 15.18 -10.88
CA ALA A 92 -7.71 15.98 -10.15
C ALA A 92 -7.62 17.46 -10.53
N GLU A 93 -6.41 18.03 -10.59
CA GLU A 93 -6.19 19.41 -11.05
C GLU A 93 -6.69 19.60 -12.50
N LYS A 94 -6.43 18.63 -13.39
CA LYS A 94 -6.92 18.68 -14.77
C LYS A 94 -8.45 18.59 -14.86
N GLN A 95 -9.09 17.77 -14.04
CA GLN A 95 -10.55 17.69 -13.99
C GLN A 95 -11.18 18.96 -13.44
N GLN A 96 -10.56 19.58 -12.43
CA GLN A 96 -10.99 20.87 -11.88
C GLN A 96 -10.84 22.00 -12.91
N ALA A 97 -9.75 22.02 -13.68
CA ALA A 97 -9.56 22.99 -14.74
C ALA A 97 -10.48 22.80 -15.96
N ALA A 98 -11.09 21.62 -16.11
CA ALA A 98 -12.07 21.35 -17.17
C ALA A 98 -13.52 21.63 -16.73
N THR A 99 -13.75 21.80 -15.43
CA THR A 99 -15.07 22.11 -14.84
C THR A 99 -15.24 23.59 -14.51
N ALA A 100 -14.15 24.38 -14.57
CA ALA A 100 -14.16 25.84 -14.54
C ALA A 100 -14.11 26.40 -15.98
#